data_AF-A0A7V1PXY1-F1
#
_entry.id   AF-A0A7V1PXY1-F1
#
_cell.length_a   1.000
_cell.length_b   1.000
_cell.length_c   1.000
_cell.angle_alpha   90.00
_cell.angle_beta   90.00
_cell.angle_gamma   90.00
#
_symmetry.space_group_name_H-M   'P 1'
#
loop_
_entity.id
_entity.type
_entity.pdbx_description
1 polymer ?
#
loop_
_entity_poly.entity_id
_entity_poly.type
_entity_poly.pdbx_seq_one_letter_code
_entity_poly.pdbx_strand_id
1 'polypeptide(L)'
;MRTEDLHSLLEELTAHDIETQWIEFKMGAGSITNEQIGEYISAMSNGATISNQPFGYLVWGVEDGTHEVKGTNFCFTTAKQGNQDLELWIRNLLHPKINFEVFEFDYHNKKVVMLRIPSAKAEPTHFKKKPFIRIGSNKTDLGNFPEYVRIIYNSQEDWSAKTSH
;
A
#
# COMPACT_ATOMS: atom_id res chain seq x y z
N MET A 1 14.92 -8.27 -1.19
CA MET A 1 15.07 -8.43 0.28
C MET A 1 15.30 -9.89 0.57
N ARG A 2 16.04 -10.24 1.63
CA ARG A 2 16.15 -11.63 2.08
C ARG A 2 14.91 -12.02 2.87
N THR A 3 14.67 -13.32 3.05
CA THR A 3 13.52 -13.84 3.79
C THR A 3 13.51 -13.35 5.24
N GLU A 4 14.67 -13.29 5.92
CA GLU A 4 14.72 -12.79 7.30
C GLU A 4 14.30 -11.31 7.38
N ASP A 5 14.73 -10.49 6.40
CA ASP A 5 14.35 -9.07 6.33
C ASP A 5 12.82 -8.91 6.13
N LEU A 6 12.16 -9.84 5.42
CA LEU A 6 10.71 -9.85 5.23
C LEU A 6 9.94 -10.29 6.48
N HIS A 7 10.50 -11.23 7.26
CA HIS A 7 9.92 -11.65 8.53
C HIS A 7 9.94 -10.50 9.54
N SER A 8 11.09 -9.85 9.72
CA SER A 8 11.20 -8.70 10.61
C SER A 8 10.29 -7.55 10.20
N LEU A 9 10.17 -7.28 8.89
CA LEU A 9 9.23 -6.28 8.40
C LEU A 9 7.78 -6.67 8.67
N LEU A 10 7.39 -7.93 8.49
CA LEU A 10 6.04 -8.39 8.82
C LEU A 10 5.74 -8.21 10.32
N GLU A 11 6.67 -8.59 11.18
CA GLU A 11 6.56 -8.41 12.64
C GLU A 11 6.36 -6.94 13.01
N GLU A 12 7.18 -6.04 12.44
CA GLU A 12 7.06 -4.58 12.61
C GLU A 12 5.67 -4.09 12.19
N LEU A 13 5.19 -4.47 10.99
CA LEU A 13 3.89 -4.05 10.49
C LEU A 13 2.75 -4.54 11.39
N THR A 14 2.79 -5.79 11.87
CA THR A 14 1.74 -6.33 12.74
C THR A 14 1.72 -5.73 14.14
N ALA A 15 2.82 -5.09 14.57
CA ALA A 15 2.92 -4.41 15.86
C ALA A 15 2.32 -2.99 15.85
N HIS A 16 1.99 -2.43 14.68
CA HIS A 16 1.33 -1.12 14.56
C HIS A 16 -0.15 -1.19 14.93
N ASP A 17 -0.75 -0.02 15.19
CA ASP A 17 -2.19 0.14 15.40
C ASP A 17 -3.01 -0.16 14.13
N ILE A 18 -4.25 -0.61 14.30
CA ILE A 18 -5.18 -0.96 13.21
C ILE A 18 -5.57 0.28 12.37
N GLU A 19 -5.50 1.47 12.94
CA GLU A 19 -5.99 2.71 12.33
C GLU A 19 -4.95 3.47 11.48
N THR A 20 -3.85 2.82 11.08
CA THR A 20 -2.86 3.47 10.21
C THR A 20 -3.41 3.72 8.79
N GLN A 21 -2.93 4.79 8.15
CA GLN A 21 -3.35 5.16 6.80
C GLN A 21 -2.51 4.50 5.70
N TRP A 22 -1.42 3.83 6.08
CA TRP A 22 -0.38 3.31 5.18
C TRP A 22 -0.15 1.80 5.33
N ILE A 23 -0.86 1.10 6.24
CA ILE A 23 -0.84 -0.36 6.35
C ILE A 23 -2.27 -0.88 6.25
N GLU A 24 -2.51 -1.83 5.34
CA GLU A 24 -3.77 -2.56 5.23
C GLU A 24 -3.54 -4.07 5.32
N PHE A 25 -4.30 -4.75 6.17
CA PHE A 25 -4.28 -6.20 6.28
C PHE A 25 -5.49 -6.84 5.59
N LYS A 26 -5.25 -8.02 5.01
CA LYS A 26 -6.25 -8.86 4.36
C LYS A 26 -6.02 -10.33 4.69
N MET A 27 -7.09 -11.10 4.72
CA MET A 27 -6.99 -12.53 5.00
C MET A 27 -6.58 -13.34 3.76
N GLY A 28 -7.38 -13.31 2.70
CA GLY A 28 -7.37 -14.34 1.67
C GLY A 28 -7.65 -13.86 0.26
N ALA A 29 -7.60 -14.78 -0.70
CA ALA A 29 -8.17 -14.56 -2.01
C ALA A 29 -9.67 -14.24 -1.87
N GLY A 30 -10.17 -13.27 -2.65
CA GLY A 30 -11.56 -12.83 -2.58
C GLY A 30 -11.91 -11.92 -1.39
N SER A 31 -10.97 -11.62 -0.49
CA SER A 31 -11.18 -10.62 0.58
C SER A 31 -11.44 -9.22 0.03
N ILE A 32 -10.87 -8.92 -1.14
CA ILE A 32 -11.10 -7.70 -1.92
C ILE A 32 -11.04 -8.05 -3.41
N THR A 33 -11.70 -7.22 -4.23
CA THR A 33 -11.67 -7.35 -5.69
C THR A 33 -10.37 -6.80 -6.28
N ASN A 34 -10.07 -7.18 -7.53
CA ASN A 34 -8.91 -6.66 -8.26
C ASN A 34 -8.94 -5.13 -8.40
N GLU A 35 -10.13 -4.55 -8.63
CA GLU A 35 -10.33 -3.11 -8.56
C GLU A 35 -9.93 -2.53 -7.21
N GLN A 36 -10.40 -3.14 -6.12
CA GLN A 36 -10.10 -2.66 -4.78
C GLN A 36 -8.60 -2.73 -4.47
N ILE A 37 -7.87 -3.72 -4.98
CA ILE A 37 -6.41 -3.79 -4.86
C ILE A 37 -5.76 -2.54 -5.46
N GLY A 38 -6.14 -2.15 -6.68
CA GLY A 38 -5.60 -0.93 -7.30
C GLY A 38 -5.93 0.34 -6.52
N GLU A 39 -7.15 0.44 -6.00
CA GLU A 39 -7.56 1.56 -5.13
C GLU A 39 -6.75 1.58 -3.82
N TYR A 40 -6.48 0.42 -3.21
CA TYR A 40 -5.65 0.32 -2.02
C TYR A 40 -4.19 0.69 -2.30
N ILE A 41 -3.64 0.31 -3.46
CA ILE A 41 -2.29 0.73 -3.84
C ILE A 41 -2.19 2.26 -3.92
N SER A 42 -3.18 2.92 -4.53
CA SER A 42 -3.30 4.39 -4.50
C SER A 42 -3.41 4.92 -3.07
N ALA A 43 -4.28 4.33 -2.25
CA ALA A 43 -4.48 4.75 -0.86
C ALA A 43 -3.23 4.63 0.02
N MET A 44 -2.51 3.51 -0.07
CA MET A 44 -1.30 3.26 0.72
C MET A 44 -0.15 4.17 0.29
N SER A 45 -0.01 4.42 -1.01
CA SER A 45 0.99 5.36 -1.53
C SER A 45 0.76 6.78 -1.01
N ASN A 46 -0.47 7.28 -1.08
CA ASN A 46 -0.83 8.61 -0.59
C ASN A 46 -0.76 8.70 0.95
N GLY A 47 -1.29 7.70 1.64
CA GLY A 47 -1.31 7.61 3.10
C GLY A 47 0.10 7.55 3.69
N ALA A 48 1.05 6.87 3.02
CA ALA A 48 2.44 6.84 3.43
C ALA A 48 3.06 8.24 3.43
N THR A 49 2.85 9.04 2.38
CA THR A 49 3.35 10.44 2.33
C THR A 49 2.79 11.28 3.47
N ILE A 50 1.49 11.17 3.73
CA ILE A 50 0.80 11.94 4.78
C ILE A 50 1.27 11.51 6.18
N SER A 51 1.60 10.23 6.34
CA SER A 51 2.15 9.68 7.58
C SER A 51 3.66 9.82 7.70
N ASN A 52 4.31 10.55 6.77
CA ASN A 52 5.76 10.70 6.66
C ASN A 52 6.52 9.35 6.64
N GLN A 53 5.95 8.36 5.98
CA GLN A 53 6.53 7.04 5.78
C GLN A 53 7.11 6.91 4.37
N PRO A 54 8.23 6.19 4.21
CA PRO A 54 8.81 5.94 2.88
C PRO A 54 7.95 5.00 2.04
N PHE A 55 7.16 4.13 2.68
CA PHE A 55 6.34 3.12 2.02
C PHE A 55 5.00 2.93 2.73
N GLY A 56 4.01 2.52 1.96
CA GLY A 56 2.79 1.89 2.44
C GLY A 56 2.78 0.40 2.12
N TYR A 57 1.91 -0.36 2.78
CA TYR A 57 1.87 -1.81 2.71
C TYR A 57 0.45 -2.34 2.60
N LEU A 58 0.27 -3.33 1.72
CA LEU A 58 -0.94 -4.13 1.64
C LEU A 58 -0.54 -5.59 1.81
N VAL A 59 -1.01 -6.24 2.87
CA VAL A 59 -0.52 -7.54 3.30
C VAL A 59 -1.67 -8.54 3.42
N TRP A 60 -1.55 -9.67 2.73
CA TRP A 60 -2.45 -10.80 2.84
C TRP A 60 -1.91 -11.88 3.76
N GLY A 61 -2.82 -12.58 4.44
CA GLY A 61 -2.53 -13.63 5.40
C GLY A 61 -2.51 -13.14 6.85
N VAL A 62 -3.02 -11.93 7.10
CA VAL A 62 -3.09 -11.30 8.43
C VAL A 62 -4.55 -10.94 8.71
N GLU A 63 -5.02 -11.29 9.91
CA GLU A 63 -6.37 -10.94 10.37
C GLU A 63 -6.41 -9.46 10.79
N ASP A 64 -7.28 -8.68 10.14
CA ASP A 64 -7.31 -7.21 10.23
C ASP A 64 -7.55 -6.67 11.65
N GLY A 65 -8.37 -7.35 12.46
CA GLY A 65 -8.70 -6.88 13.81
C GLY A 65 -7.71 -7.28 14.91
N THR A 66 -6.96 -8.37 14.71
CA THR A 66 -6.04 -8.94 15.73
C THR A 66 -4.58 -8.82 15.33
N HIS A 67 -4.32 -8.50 14.06
CA HIS A 67 -3.02 -8.58 13.40
C HIS A 67 -2.37 -9.98 13.49
N GLU A 68 -3.15 -11.02 13.75
CA GLU A 68 -2.61 -12.37 13.81
C GLU A 68 -2.33 -12.89 12.40
N VAL A 69 -1.10 -13.36 12.17
CA VAL A 69 -0.75 -14.01 10.92
C VAL A 69 -1.43 -15.38 10.84
N LYS A 70 -2.40 -15.53 9.94
CA LYS A 70 -3.16 -16.77 9.69
C LYS A 70 -2.71 -17.51 8.43
N GLY A 71 -2.02 -16.81 7.54
CA GLY A 71 -1.64 -17.30 6.23
C GLY A 71 -2.73 -17.09 5.17
N THR A 72 -2.36 -17.18 3.90
CA THR A 72 -3.26 -16.91 2.77
C THR A 72 -3.17 -17.96 1.67
N ASN A 73 -4.27 -18.13 0.94
CA ASN A 73 -4.31 -18.87 -0.33
C ASN A 73 -4.15 -17.95 -1.55
N PHE A 74 -4.04 -16.64 -1.34
CA PHE A 74 -3.84 -15.67 -2.41
C PHE A 74 -2.42 -15.75 -2.96
N CYS A 75 -2.28 -15.63 -4.28
CA CYS A 75 -1.01 -15.54 -4.98
C CYS A 75 -1.15 -14.45 -6.03
N PHE A 76 -0.46 -13.33 -5.81
CA PHE A 76 -0.54 -12.14 -6.65
C PHE A 76 0.13 -12.37 -8.00
N THR A 77 1.24 -13.11 -8.02
CA THR A 77 2.01 -13.40 -9.25
C THR A 77 1.23 -14.21 -10.29
N THR A 78 0.21 -14.96 -9.87
CA THR A 78 -0.65 -15.77 -10.76
C THR A 78 -2.06 -15.20 -10.93
N ALA A 79 -2.39 -14.11 -10.22
CA ALA A 79 -3.69 -13.49 -10.27
C ALA A 79 -3.93 -12.78 -11.62
N LYS A 80 -5.18 -12.80 -12.09
CA LYS A 80 -5.56 -12.24 -13.40
C LYS A 80 -6.77 -11.32 -13.32
N GLN A 81 -6.80 -10.35 -14.22
CA GLN A 81 -7.99 -9.58 -14.59
C GLN A 81 -8.40 -9.97 -16.00
N GLY A 82 -9.47 -10.78 -16.12
CA GLY A 82 -9.82 -11.41 -17.39
C GLY A 82 -8.66 -12.26 -17.91
N ASN A 83 -8.13 -11.92 -19.09
CA ASN A 83 -7.00 -12.62 -19.70
C ASN A 83 -5.63 -11.98 -19.41
N GLN A 84 -5.57 -10.88 -18.66
CA GLN A 84 -4.34 -10.14 -18.39
C GLN A 84 -3.83 -10.43 -16.97
N ASP A 85 -2.51 -10.49 -16.81
CA ASP A 85 -1.89 -10.56 -15.47
C ASP A 85 -2.27 -9.34 -14.63
N LEU A 86 -2.68 -9.59 -13.39
CA LEU A 86 -3.23 -8.56 -12.50
C LEU A 86 -2.24 -7.43 -12.26
N GLU A 87 -0.97 -7.76 -12.06
CA GLU A 87 0.08 -6.77 -11.81
C GLU A 87 0.18 -5.75 -12.95
N LEU A 88 0.27 -6.24 -14.19
CA LEU A 88 0.36 -5.40 -15.38
C LEU A 88 -0.90 -4.54 -15.54
N TRP A 89 -2.08 -5.14 -15.30
CA TRP A 89 -3.34 -4.43 -15.37
C TRP A 89 -3.41 -3.26 -14.37
N ILE A 90 -3.02 -3.50 -13.12
CA ILE A 90 -2.95 -2.46 -12.09
C ILE A 90 -1.95 -1.36 -12.48
N ARG A 91 -0.72 -1.74 -12.84
CA ARG A 91 0.35 -0.78 -13.21
C ARG A 91 -0.07 0.13 -14.37
N ASN A 92 -0.83 -0.38 -15.33
CA ASN A 92 -1.36 0.42 -16.44
C ASN A 92 -2.35 1.48 -15.99
N LEU A 93 -3.10 1.24 -14.92
CA LEU A 93 -4.14 2.12 -14.41
C LEU A 93 -3.69 3.08 -13.29
N LEU A 94 -2.46 2.91 -12.79
CA LEU A 94 -1.84 3.83 -11.84
C LEU A 94 -1.25 5.06 -12.54
N HIS A 95 -1.38 6.21 -11.90
CA HIS A 95 -0.76 7.49 -12.31
C HIS A 95 -0.44 8.38 -11.08
N PRO A 96 0.78 8.89 -10.91
CA PRO A 96 1.98 8.60 -11.69
C PRO A 96 2.35 7.11 -11.65
N LYS A 97 3.25 6.70 -12.54
CA LYS A 97 3.75 5.32 -12.52
C LYS A 97 4.62 5.13 -11.30
N ILE A 98 4.18 4.26 -10.40
CA ILE A 98 4.93 3.87 -9.20
C ILE A 98 5.46 2.44 -9.34
N ASN A 99 6.64 2.21 -8.78
CA ASN A 99 7.24 0.88 -8.74
C ASN A 99 6.96 0.21 -7.39
N PHE A 100 5.73 -0.30 -7.22
CA PHE A 100 5.46 -1.16 -6.07
C PHE A 100 6.12 -2.53 -6.26
N GLU A 101 6.48 -3.17 -5.15
CA GLU A 101 7.13 -4.49 -5.13
C GLU A 101 6.19 -5.51 -4.51
N VAL A 102 6.28 -6.75 -5.00
CA VAL A 102 5.48 -7.88 -4.53
C VAL A 102 6.42 -8.90 -3.90
N PHE A 103 6.10 -9.31 -2.68
CA PHE A 103 6.83 -10.34 -1.95
C PHE A 103 5.85 -11.44 -1.56
N GLU A 104 6.14 -12.67 -1.98
CA GLU A 104 5.40 -13.88 -1.59
C GLU A 104 6.37 -14.77 -0.81
N PHE A 105 6.07 -15.07 0.45
CA PHE A 105 6.97 -15.79 1.34
C PHE A 105 6.23 -16.59 2.41
N ASP A 106 6.92 -17.56 3.01
CA ASP A 106 6.42 -18.33 4.15
C ASP A 106 6.93 -17.71 5.46
N TYR A 107 6.02 -17.44 6.39
CA TYR A 107 6.29 -17.02 7.77
C TYR A 107 5.76 -18.09 8.72
N HIS A 108 6.66 -18.82 9.41
CA HIS A 108 6.29 -19.94 10.28
C HIS A 108 5.30 -20.92 9.62
N ASN A 109 5.60 -21.36 8.39
CA ASN A 109 4.75 -22.24 7.54
C ASN A 109 3.38 -21.65 7.14
N LYS A 110 3.20 -20.34 7.29
CA LYS A 110 2.01 -19.61 6.82
C LYS A 110 2.41 -18.73 5.63
N LYS A 111 1.75 -18.91 4.50
CA LYS A 111 1.97 -18.09 3.30
C LYS A 111 1.51 -16.66 3.51
N VAL A 112 2.35 -15.70 3.15
CA VAL A 112 2.06 -14.27 3.22
C VAL A 112 2.34 -13.65 1.85
N VAL A 113 1.47 -12.71 1.44
CA VAL A 113 1.72 -11.86 0.28
C VAL A 113 1.79 -10.43 0.76
N MET A 114 2.87 -9.73 0.45
CA MET A 114 3.12 -8.35 0.86
C MET A 114 3.41 -7.50 -0.36
N LEU A 115 2.65 -6.43 -0.51
CA LEU A 115 2.95 -5.36 -1.46
C LEU A 115 3.63 -4.23 -0.70
N ARG A 116 4.83 -3.85 -1.12
CA ARG A 116 5.52 -2.64 -0.66
C ARG A 116 5.32 -1.53 -1.69
N ILE A 117 4.72 -0.43 -1.27
CA ILE A 117 4.21 0.61 -2.17
C ILE A 117 4.94 1.92 -1.82
N PRO A 118 5.71 2.52 -2.74
CA PRO A 118 6.41 3.77 -2.44
C PRO A 118 5.42 4.89 -2.12
N SER A 119 5.82 5.79 -1.22
CA SER A 119 5.06 7.00 -0.92
C SER A 119 4.90 7.88 -2.16
N ALA A 120 3.75 8.53 -2.28
CA ALA A 120 3.46 9.47 -3.35
C ALA A 120 4.40 10.69 -3.24
N LYS A 121 4.88 11.19 -4.38
CA LYS A 121 5.84 12.30 -4.43
C LYS A 121 5.41 13.33 -5.46
N ALA A 122 5.44 14.61 -5.08
CA ALA A 122 5.09 15.78 -5.89
C ALA A 122 3.65 15.81 -6.46
N GLU A 123 2.94 14.69 -6.53
CA GLU A 123 1.52 14.61 -6.87
C GLU A 123 0.90 13.35 -6.26
N PRO A 124 -0.42 13.31 -6.04
CA PRO A 124 -1.10 12.10 -5.55
C PRO A 124 -0.98 10.91 -6.50
N THR A 125 -0.85 9.72 -5.93
CA THR A 125 -1.04 8.45 -6.65
C THR A 125 -2.53 8.23 -6.90
N HIS A 126 -2.89 8.09 -8.17
CA HIS A 126 -4.22 7.81 -8.66
C HIS A 126 -4.32 6.37 -9.14
N PHE A 127 -5.51 5.79 -9.00
CA PHE A 127 -5.92 4.58 -9.70
C PHE A 127 -7.18 4.89 -10.52
N LYS A 128 -7.17 4.56 -11.82
CA LYS A 128 -8.27 4.90 -12.74
C LYS A 128 -8.68 6.39 -12.66
N LYS A 129 -7.68 7.29 -12.65
CA LYS A 129 -7.82 8.76 -12.56
C LYS A 129 -8.41 9.29 -11.25
N LYS A 130 -8.56 8.46 -10.23
CA LYS A 130 -9.06 8.86 -8.91
C LYS A 130 -7.98 8.64 -7.84
N PRO A 131 -7.66 9.65 -7.02
CA PRO A 131 -6.75 9.47 -5.90
C PRO A 131 -7.52 8.93 -4.70
N PHE A 132 -6.99 7.91 -4.05
CA PHE A 132 -7.59 7.30 -2.86
C PHE A 132 -6.75 7.56 -1.62
N ILE A 133 -7.40 7.48 -0.46
CA ILE A 133 -6.76 7.51 0.86
C ILE A 133 -7.58 6.69 1.86
N ARG A 134 -6.93 6.19 2.92
CA ARG A 134 -7.62 5.67 4.11
C ARG A 134 -7.75 6.75 5.19
N ILE A 135 -8.96 6.91 5.70
CA ILE A 135 -9.30 7.70 6.89
C ILE A 135 -9.96 6.76 7.89
N GLY A 136 -9.26 6.46 8.99
CA GLY A 136 -9.63 5.35 9.88
C GLY A 136 -9.66 4.02 9.12
N SER A 137 -10.78 3.30 9.22
CA SER A 137 -11.01 2.03 8.51
C SER A 137 -11.58 2.19 7.09
N ASN A 138 -11.84 3.42 6.63
CA ASN A 138 -12.54 3.65 5.36
C ASN A 138 -11.61 4.18 4.27
N LYS A 139 -11.67 3.55 3.10
CA LYS A 139 -11.05 4.04 1.88
C LYS A 139 -11.99 5.02 1.18
N THR A 140 -11.50 6.21 0.86
CA THR A 140 -12.30 7.31 0.28
C THR A 140 -11.50 8.09 -0.77
N ASP A 141 -12.17 9.04 -1.41
CA ASP A 141 -11.57 9.96 -2.37
C ASP A 141 -10.68 10.98 -1.65
N LEU A 142 -9.39 10.99 -1.99
CA LEU A 142 -8.43 11.95 -1.44
C LEU A 142 -8.74 13.39 -1.89
N GLY A 143 -9.40 13.59 -3.04
CA GLY A 143 -9.77 14.91 -3.54
C GLY A 143 -10.71 15.69 -2.60
N ASN A 144 -11.38 15.01 -1.67
CA ASN A 144 -12.21 15.64 -0.66
C ASN A 144 -11.42 16.23 0.53
N PHE A 145 -10.09 16.07 0.55
CA PHE A 145 -9.21 16.47 1.66
C PHE A 145 -8.05 17.35 1.15
N PRO A 146 -8.30 18.64 0.85
CA PRO A 146 -7.31 19.53 0.26
C PRO A 146 -6.01 19.66 1.08
N GLU A 147 -6.09 19.56 2.39
CA GLU A 147 -4.96 19.59 3.31
C GLU A 147 -3.99 18.42 3.08
N TYR A 148 -4.51 17.21 2.87
CA TYR A 148 -3.70 16.03 2.57
C TYR A 148 -3.12 16.08 1.17
N VAL A 149 -3.90 16.55 0.21
CA VAL A 149 -3.43 16.79 -1.16
C VAL A 149 -2.22 17.75 -1.15
N ARG A 150 -2.28 18.83 -0.35
CA ARG A 150 -1.20 19.80 -0.23
C ARG A 150 0.09 19.20 0.36
N ILE A 151 -0.02 18.30 1.34
CA ILE A 151 1.15 17.59 1.89
C ILE A 151 1.88 16.84 0.77
N ILE A 152 1.15 16.14 -0.09
CA ILE A 152 1.76 15.36 -1.17
C ILE A 152 2.43 16.26 -2.21
N TYR A 153 1.79 17.38 -2.60
CA TYR A 153 2.42 18.32 -3.52
C TYR A 153 3.73 18.91 -2.96
N ASN A 154 3.82 19.10 -1.65
CA ASN A 154 5.01 19.64 -0.98
C ASN A 154 6.04 18.57 -0.59
N SER A 155 5.80 17.29 -0.87
CA SER A 155 6.65 16.17 -0.42
C SER A 155 8.04 16.11 -1.07
N GLN A 156 8.28 16.89 -2.12
CA GLN A 156 9.60 17.03 -2.75
C GLN A 156 10.32 18.34 -2.37
N GLU A 157 9.71 19.19 -1.55
CA GLU A 157 10.42 20.38 -1.06
C GLU A 157 11.46 19.95 -0.02
N ASP A 158 12.70 19.79 -0.45
CA ASP A 158 13.86 19.76 0.43
C ASP A 158 13.96 21.12 1.14
N TRP A 159 13.51 21.19 2.40
CA TRP A 159 13.67 22.38 3.25
C TRP A 159 15.13 22.65 3.65
N SER A 160 16.08 21.82 3.22
CA SER A 160 17.53 22.01 3.44
C SER A 160 18.12 23.20 2.66
N ALA A 161 17.39 23.78 1.69
CA ALA A 161 17.83 24.94 0.92
C ALA A 161 17.37 26.32 1.46
N LYS A 162 16.67 26.39 2.60
CA LYS A 162 16.11 27.67 3.12
C LYS A 162 16.73 28.23 4.41
N THR A 163 17.89 27.74 4.85
CA THR A 163 18.67 28.41 5.89
C THR A 163 20.05 28.80 5.38
N SER A 164 20.10 29.89 4.63
CA SER A 164 21.32 30.67 4.41
C SER A 164 20.90 32.13 4.20
N HIS A 165 20.60 32.81 5.31
CA HIS A 165 20.73 34.25 5.49
C HIS A 165 21.06 34.53 6.95
#